data_AF-Q5DHW4-F1
#
_entry.id   AF-Q5DHW4-F1
#
_cell.length_a   1.000
_cell.length_b   1.000
_cell.length_c   1.000
_cell.angle_alpha   90.00
_cell.angle_beta   90.00
_cell.angle_gamma   90.00
#
_symmetry.space_group_name_H-M   'P 1'
#
loop_
_entity.id
_entity.type
_entity.pdbx_description
1 polymer ?
#
loop_
_entity_poly.entity_id
_entity_poly.type
_entity_poly.pdbx_seq_one_letter_code
_entity_poly.pdbx_strand_id
1 'polypeptide(L)'
;MTPEDFLRSITPGIKQPDGLDLDSFKRYDPKTGLVWFHNKSEKLNLGIPKESVFYKLCDHALITFSDFIFLLTVLSTPHRQFEIAFRMFDINGEGELDINEFEVVRSVIMGTTAVGRRHRDNSTSGCTLKPSSSNSAFKCYFFGPNGDQKLIISKFLQFHSELQEEIMRLKECFVTP
;
A
#
# COMPACT_ATOMS: atom_id res chain seq x y z
N MET A 1 -7.00 7.18 -0.65
CA MET A 1 -5.96 7.99 -1.32
C MET A 1 -5.73 7.41 -2.72
N THR A 2 -5.46 8.23 -3.74
CA THR A 2 -5.13 7.70 -5.09
C THR A 2 -3.64 7.31 -5.19
N PRO A 3 -3.22 6.51 -6.18
CA PRO A 3 -1.79 6.26 -6.43
C PRO A 3 -1.02 7.54 -6.74
N GLU A 4 -1.68 8.50 -7.37
CA GLU A 4 -1.15 9.85 -7.62
C GLU A 4 -0.86 10.59 -6.31
N ASP A 5 -1.81 10.60 -5.38
CA ASP A 5 -1.63 11.17 -4.04
C ASP A 5 -0.53 10.45 -3.24
N PHE A 6 -0.44 9.11 -3.37
CA PHE A 6 0.63 8.33 -2.77
C PHE A 6 2.00 8.82 -3.25
N LEU A 7 2.15 8.99 -4.56
CA LEU A 7 3.39 9.48 -5.13
C LEU A 7 3.76 10.89 -4.67
N ARG A 8 2.77 11.80 -4.60
CA ARG A 8 2.96 13.15 -4.04
C ARG A 8 3.45 13.10 -2.59
N SER A 9 2.92 12.18 -1.79
CA SER A 9 3.30 12.05 -0.37
C SER A 9 4.76 11.65 -0.15
N ILE A 10 5.39 10.97 -1.12
CA ILE A 10 6.78 10.50 -1.02
C ILE A 10 7.76 11.33 -1.85
N THR A 11 7.27 12.25 -2.68
CA THR A 11 8.10 13.06 -3.58
C THR A 11 8.17 14.50 -3.08
N PRO A 12 9.33 14.97 -2.57
CA PRO A 12 9.44 16.32 -2.06
C PRO A 12 9.30 17.35 -3.20
N GLY A 13 8.70 18.49 -2.88
CA GLY A 13 8.58 19.63 -3.80
C GLY A 13 7.36 19.61 -4.72
N ILE A 14 6.52 18.57 -4.69
CA ILE A 14 5.25 18.54 -5.44
C ILE A 14 4.13 19.15 -4.57
N LYS A 15 3.44 20.17 -5.09
CA LYS A 15 2.31 20.81 -4.42
C LYS A 15 1.05 19.93 -4.53
N GLN A 16 0.23 19.89 -3.49
CA GLN A 16 -1.12 19.34 -3.62
C GLN A 16 -2.00 20.23 -4.51
N PRO A 17 -3.01 19.65 -5.21
CA PRO A 17 -3.96 20.43 -5.99
C PRO A 17 -4.71 21.44 -5.12
N ASP A 18 -4.97 22.62 -5.68
CA ASP A 18 -5.68 23.68 -4.96
C ASP A 18 -7.08 23.23 -4.52
N GLY A 19 -7.46 23.53 -3.28
CA GLY A 19 -8.74 23.16 -2.68
C GLY A 19 -8.81 21.73 -2.12
N LEU A 20 -7.71 20.97 -2.17
CA LEU A 20 -7.56 19.66 -1.52
C LEU A 20 -6.49 19.72 -0.43
N ASP A 21 -6.57 20.75 0.42
CA ASP A 21 -5.71 20.90 1.59
C ASP A 21 -6.15 19.94 2.72
N LEU A 22 -5.57 20.11 3.91
CA LEU A 22 -5.87 19.27 5.07
C LEU A 22 -7.38 19.17 5.33
N ASP A 23 -7.85 17.93 5.55
CA ASP A 23 -9.25 17.58 5.78
C ASP A 23 -10.25 17.98 4.68
N SER A 24 -9.74 18.34 3.49
CA SER A 24 -10.55 18.61 2.29
C SER A 24 -10.40 17.46 1.30
N PHE A 25 -11.48 16.67 1.13
CA PHE A 25 -11.45 15.44 0.34
C PHE A 25 -12.58 15.36 -0.68
N LYS A 26 -12.28 14.71 -1.81
CA LYS A 26 -13.29 14.24 -2.75
C LYS A 26 -13.96 12.99 -2.19
N ARG A 27 -15.30 12.89 -2.29
CA ARG A 27 -16.07 11.75 -1.78
C ARG A 27 -16.26 10.71 -2.88
N TYR A 28 -15.76 9.51 -2.70
CA TYR A 28 -15.98 8.39 -3.61
C TYR A 28 -17.17 7.54 -3.14
N ASP A 29 -18.08 7.20 -4.06
CA ASP A 29 -19.14 6.23 -3.82
C ASP A 29 -18.82 4.92 -4.56
N PRO A 30 -18.51 3.81 -3.84
CA PRO A 30 -18.19 2.53 -4.45
C PRO A 30 -19.32 1.93 -5.29
N LYS A 31 -20.58 2.26 -4.98
CA LYS A 31 -21.74 1.69 -5.69
C LYS A 31 -21.90 2.29 -7.08
N THR A 32 -21.63 3.58 -7.21
CA THR A 32 -21.80 4.34 -8.46
C THR A 32 -20.49 4.56 -9.21
N GLY A 33 -19.34 4.39 -8.54
CA GLY A 33 -18.01 4.68 -9.10
C GLY A 33 -17.77 6.18 -9.31
N LEU A 34 -18.61 7.04 -8.72
CA LEU A 34 -18.54 8.48 -8.86
C LEU A 34 -17.76 9.12 -7.72
N VAL A 35 -17.01 10.15 -8.08
CA VAL A 35 -16.26 11.02 -7.19
C VAL A 35 -16.96 12.37 -7.14
N TRP A 36 -17.27 12.85 -5.94
CA TRP A 36 -17.99 14.09 -5.68
C TRP A 36 -17.09 15.15 -5.08
N PHE A 37 -17.14 16.37 -5.62
CA PHE A 37 -16.41 17.52 -5.12
C PHE A 37 -17.16 18.81 -5.43
N HIS A 38 -17.44 19.65 -4.43
CA HIS A 38 -18.20 20.91 -4.57
C HIS A 38 -19.41 20.83 -5.52
N ASN A 39 -20.32 19.88 -5.27
CA ASN A 39 -21.54 19.64 -6.06
C ASN A 39 -21.33 19.20 -7.53
N LYS A 40 -20.10 18.89 -7.93
CA LYS A 40 -19.79 18.24 -9.21
C LYS A 40 -19.50 16.76 -8.98
N SER A 41 -19.87 15.93 -9.95
CA SER A 41 -19.55 14.50 -9.96
C SER A 41 -18.82 14.12 -11.24
N GLU A 42 -17.80 13.27 -11.08
CA GLU A 42 -17.01 12.75 -12.18
C GLU A 42 -16.79 11.25 -11.94
N LYS A 43 -16.56 10.48 -13.00
CA LYS A 43 -16.15 9.08 -12.83
C LYS A 43 -14.72 9.04 -12.29
N LEU A 44 -14.44 8.08 -11.42
CA LEU A 44 -13.08 7.83 -10.95
C LEU A 44 -12.16 7.52 -12.14
N ASN A 45 -11.26 8.45 -12.45
CA ASN A 45 -10.21 8.25 -13.46
C ASN A 45 -8.86 8.44 -12.77
N LEU A 46 -8.09 7.34 -12.69
CA LEU A 46 -6.79 7.33 -12.02
C LEU A 46 -5.61 7.43 -12.99
N GLY A 47 -5.86 7.41 -14.30
CA GLY A 47 -4.79 7.48 -15.31
C GLY A 47 -3.79 6.32 -15.29
N ILE A 48 -4.08 5.24 -14.55
CA ILE A 48 -3.22 4.06 -14.43
C ILE A 48 -3.82 2.85 -15.15
N PRO A 49 -2.98 1.97 -15.72
CA PRO A 49 -3.45 0.72 -16.34
C PRO A 49 -4.14 -0.17 -15.30
N LYS A 50 -5.11 -1.00 -15.71
CA LYS A 50 -5.85 -1.90 -14.80
C LYS A 50 -4.97 -3.02 -14.22
N GLU A 51 -3.84 -3.26 -14.87
CA GLU A 51 -2.82 -4.26 -14.59
C GLU A 51 -1.82 -3.77 -13.53
N SER A 52 -1.93 -2.49 -13.16
CA SER A 52 -1.24 -1.86 -12.05
C SER A 52 -1.28 -2.69 -10.77
N VAL A 53 -0.16 -2.68 -10.04
CA VAL A 53 -0.05 -3.27 -8.71
C VAL A 53 -1.10 -2.68 -7.77
N PHE A 54 -1.45 -1.41 -7.92
CA PHE A 54 -2.48 -0.77 -7.09
C PHE A 54 -3.86 -1.40 -7.29
N TYR A 55 -4.24 -1.81 -8.51
CA TYR A 55 -5.50 -2.52 -8.74
C TYR A 55 -5.49 -3.96 -8.20
N LYS A 56 -4.31 -4.59 -8.11
CA LYS A 56 -4.15 -5.93 -7.53
C LYS A 56 -4.23 -5.91 -6.00
N LEU A 57 -3.67 -4.89 -5.36
CA LEU A 57 -3.53 -4.81 -3.90
C LEU A 57 -4.66 -4.06 -3.20
N CYS A 58 -5.22 -3.06 -3.88
CA CYS A 58 -6.16 -2.12 -3.30
C CYS A 58 -7.49 -2.18 -4.02
N ASP A 59 -8.58 -2.04 -3.28
CA ASP A 59 -9.92 -2.00 -3.87
C ASP A 59 -10.08 -0.76 -4.75
N HIS A 60 -10.40 -0.97 -6.03
CA HIS A 60 -10.44 0.08 -7.05
C HIS A 60 -9.15 0.93 -7.17
N ALA A 61 -7.99 0.38 -6.81
CA ALA A 61 -6.71 1.09 -6.69
C ALA A 61 -6.71 2.27 -5.70
N LEU A 62 -7.67 2.31 -4.77
CA LEU A 62 -7.72 3.29 -3.70
C LEU A 62 -6.95 2.78 -2.48
N ILE A 63 -5.92 3.52 -2.11
CA ILE A 63 -5.00 3.18 -1.03
C ILE A 63 -5.61 3.62 0.30
N THR A 64 -5.83 2.68 1.21
CA THR A 64 -6.25 2.96 2.59
C THR A 64 -5.06 3.42 3.43
N PHE A 65 -5.31 3.91 4.65
CA PHE A 65 -4.21 4.26 5.56
C PHE A 65 -3.33 3.06 5.92
N SER A 66 -3.92 1.87 6.12
CA SER A 66 -3.17 0.65 6.42
C SER A 66 -2.28 0.22 5.25
N ASP A 67 -2.80 0.33 4.01
CA ASP A 67 -2.01 0.06 2.80
C ASP A 67 -0.92 1.10 2.60
N PHE A 68 -1.22 2.37 2.86
CA PHE A 68 -0.25 3.45 2.75
C PHE A 68 1.01 3.17 3.59
N ILE A 69 0.83 2.88 4.89
CA ILE A 69 1.95 2.60 5.78
C ILE A 69 2.70 1.34 5.32
N PHE A 70 1.98 0.32 4.87
CA PHE A 70 2.60 -0.89 4.36
C PHE A 70 3.44 -0.64 3.11
N LEU A 71 2.86 -0.03 2.09
CA LEU A 71 3.55 0.29 0.83
C LEU A 71 4.77 1.17 1.09
N LEU A 72 4.62 2.18 1.96
CA LEU A 72 5.73 3.05 2.35
C LEU A 72 6.83 2.26 3.09
N THR A 73 6.45 1.34 3.97
CA THR A 73 7.40 0.46 4.68
C THR A 73 8.12 -0.46 3.71
N VAL A 74 7.41 -1.07 2.76
CA VAL A 74 7.99 -1.92 1.71
C VAL A 74 8.98 -1.14 0.86
N LEU A 75 8.60 0.04 0.35
CA LEU A 75 9.48 0.88 -0.46
C LEU A 75 10.71 1.39 0.30
N SER A 76 10.61 1.56 1.62
CA SER A 76 11.71 2.04 2.46
C SER A 76 12.63 0.93 2.97
N THR A 77 12.28 -0.34 2.73
CA THR A 77 12.97 -1.49 3.29
C THR A 77 13.75 -2.22 2.18
N PRO A 78 15.08 -2.36 2.29
CA PRO A 78 15.88 -3.07 1.29
C PRO A 78 15.51 -4.56 1.18
N HIS A 79 15.65 -5.15 0.00
CA HIS A 79 15.38 -6.59 -0.27
C HIS A 79 16.01 -7.52 0.75
N ARG A 80 17.27 -7.27 1.13
CA ARG A 80 18.00 -8.10 2.11
C ARG A 80 17.32 -8.19 3.47
N GLN A 81 16.63 -7.13 3.92
CA GLN A 81 15.91 -7.17 5.19
C GLN A 81 14.69 -8.09 5.12
N PHE A 82 14.01 -8.15 3.97
CA PHE A 82 12.94 -9.11 3.74
C PHE A 82 13.48 -10.54 3.69
N GLU A 83 14.62 -10.78 3.02
CA GLU A 83 15.24 -12.12 3.03
C GLU A 83 15.59 -12.61 4.43
N ILE A 84 16.17 -11.75 5.26
CA ILE A 84 16.49 -12.10 6.64
C ILE A 84 15.21 -12.33 7.44
N ALA A 85 14.19 -11.47 7.30
CA ALA A 85 12.94 -11.62 8.03
C ALA A 85 12.21 -12.91 7.63
N PHE A 86 12.08 -13.22 6.34
CA PHE A 86 11.48 -14.47 5.88
C PHE A 86 12.22 -15.68 6.46
N ARG A 87 13.56 -15.69 6.45
CA ARG A 87 14.35 -16.79 7.06
C ARG A 87 14.23 -16.87 8.58
N MET A 88 13.97 -15.75 9.25
CA MET A 88 13.94 -15.68 10.72
C MET A 88 12.55 -16.04 11.28
N PHE A 89 11.50 -15.86 10.50
CA PHE A 89 10.11 -16.09 10.89
C PHE A 89 9.45 -17.29 10.20
N ASP A 90 10.12 -17.90 9.22
CA ASP A 90 9.75 -19.21 8.68
C ASP A 90 10.11 -20.29 9.71
N ILE A 91 9.09 -20.74 10.45
CA ILE A 91 9.25 -21.73 11.54
C ILE A 91 9.57 -23.12 10.96
N ASN A 92 9.13 -23.39 9.73
CA ASN A 92 9.20 -24.71 9.10
C ASN A 92 10.44 -24.87 8.21
N GLY A 93 11.10 -23.77 7.85
CA GLY A 93 12.30 -23.73 7.01
C GLY A 93 12.03 -24.04 5.53
N GLU A 94 10.77 -23.91 5.08
CA GLU A 94 10.34 -24.22 3.72
C GLU A 94 10.59 -23.07 2.73
N GLY A 95 10.90 -21.87 3.23
CA GLY A 95 11.03 -20.64 2.45
C GLY A 95 9.69 -19.98 2.11
N GLU A 96 8.61 -20.40 2.75
CA GLU A 96 7.25 -19.92 2.55
C GLU A 96 6.63 -19.47 3.88
N LEU A 97 5.84 -18.39 3.86
CA LEU A 97 5.15 -17.88 5.04
C LEU A 97 3.64 -18.06 4.92
N ASP A 98 3.01 -18.47 6.02
CA ASP A 98 1.56 -18.36 6.15
C ASP A 98 1.13 -16.91 6.48
N ILE A 99 -0.19 -16.68 6.52
CA ILE A 99 -0.75 -15.36 6.79
C ILE A 99 -0.39 -14.81 8.17
N ASN A 100 -0.29 -15.67 9.20
CA ASN A 100 -0.01 -15.27 10.57
C ASN A 100 1.48 -14.93 10.72
N GLU A 101 2.36 -15.76 10.17
CA GLU A 101 3.80 -15.55 10.12
C GLU A 101 4.12 -14.25 9.36
N PHE A 102 3.45 -14.01 8.24
CA PHE A 102 3.61 -12.76 7.49
C PHE A 102 3.17 -11.53 8.30
N GLU A 103 2.08 -11.60 9.07
CA GLU A 103 1.68 -10.48 9.94
C GLU A 103 2.72 -10.19 11.03
N VAL A 104 3.40 -11.22 11.55
CA VAL A 104 4.53 -11.04 12.47
C VAL A 104 5.69 -10.33 11.77
N VAL A 105 6.08 -10.79 10.58
CA VAL A 105 7.12 -10.13 9.76
C VAL A 105 6.77 -8.66 9.52
N ARG A 106 5.54 -8.40 9.06
CA ARG A 106 5.02 -7.06 8.81
C ARG A 106 5.11 -6.19 10.07
N SER A 107 4.65 -6.70 11.21
CA SER A 107 4.67 -6.00 12.49
C SER A 107 6.09 -5.67 12.94
N VAL A 108 7.04 -6.59 12.76
CA VAL A 108 8.45 -6.40 13.12
C VAL A 108 9.10 -5.35 12.22
N ILE A 109 8.92 -5.43 10.90
CA ILE A 109 9.49 -4.46 9.96
C ILE A 109 8.87 -3.06 10.16
N MET A 110 7.56 -2.98 10.40
CA MET A 110 6.92 -1.71 10.78
C MET A 110 7.47 -1.19 12.13
N GLY A 111 7.76 -2.08 13.08
CA GLY A 111 8.34 -1.72 14.38
C GLY A 111 9.80 -1.24 14.31
N THR A 112 10.57 -1.62 13.30
CA THR A 112 11.97 -1.20 13.14
C THR A 112 12.11 0.08 12.32
N THR A 113 11.28 0.24 11.29
CA THR A 113 11.31 1.41 10.40
C THR A 113 10.82 2.68 11.11
N ALA A 114 11.45 3.82 10.79
CA ALA A 114 11.07 5.11 11.36
C ALA A 114 9.63 5.51 11.00
N VAL A 115 9.17 5.10 9.81
CA VAL A 115 7.80 5.31 9.33
C VAL A 115 6.81 4.52 10.17
N GLY A 116 6.99 3.20 10.30
CA GLY A 116 6.03 2.38 11.05
C GLY A 116 5.97 2.73 12.53
N ARG A 117 7.10 3.06 13.19
CA ARG A 117 7.12 3.49 14.60
C ARG A 117 6.30 4.75 14.87
N ARG A 118 6.29 5.71 13.94
CA ARG A 118 5.52 6.96 14.10
C ARG A 118 4.01 6.75 13.97
N HIS A 119 3.58 5.68 13.31
CA HIS A 119 2.17 5.41 13.02
C HIS A 119 1.59 4.22 13.79
N ARG A 120 2.41 3.46 14.52
CA ARG A 120 1.99 2.31 15.33
C ARG A 120 1.07 2.69 16.50
N ASP A 121 1.34 3.81 17.17
CA ASP A 121 0.68 4.19 18.43
C ASP A 121 -0.17 5.47 18.35
N ASN A 122 -0.39 6.01 17.15
CA ASN A 122 -1.03 7.32 17.00
C ASN A 122 -2.57 7.23 17.09
N SER A 123 -3.09 7.26 18.32
CA SER A 123 -4.53 7.38 18.65
C SER A 123 -5.14 8.75 18.30
N THR A 124 -4.31 9.76 18.02
CA THR A 124 -4.72 11.15 17.78
C THR A 124 -5.47 11.37 16.46
N SER A 125 -5.32 10.47 15.47
CA SER A 125 -5.94 10.63 14.14
C SER A 125 -7.15 9.72 13.89
N GLY A 126 -7.53 8.86 14.85
CA GLY A 126 -8.58 7.84 14.66
C GLY A 126 -8.24 6.72 13.65
N CYS A 127 -7.17 6.87 12.86
CA CYS A 127 -6.62 5.86 11.96
C CYS A 127 -5.63 4.93 12.70
N THR A 128 -6.15 4.02 13.52
CA THR A 128 -5.31 3.02 14.21
C THR A 128 -4.93 1.89 13.25
N LEU A 129 -3.64 1.56 13.15
CA LEU A 129 -3.15 0.32 12.56
C LEU A 129 -3.50 -0.85 13.49
N LYS A 130 -4.76 -1.33 13.45
CA LYS A 130 -5.08 -2.57 14.16
C LYS A 130 -4.38 -3.75 13.46
N PRO A 131 -3.82 -4.73 14.16
CA PRO A 131 -3.20 -5.90 13.54
C PRO A 131 -4.13 -6.64 12.56
N SER A 132 -5.45 -6.53 12.75
CA SER A 132 -6.47 -7.12 11.88
C SER A 132 -6.87 -6.26 10.66
N SER A 133 -6.25 -5.09 10.45
CA SER A 133 -6.65 -4.09 9.44
C SER A 133 -5.86 -4.13 8.14
N SER A 134 -5.11 -5.20 7.90
CA SER A 134 -4.68 -5.63 6.57
C SER A 134 -5.90 -5.76 5.65
N ASN A 135 -5.92 -5.04 4.53
CA ASN A 135 -7.06 -5.09 3.60
C ASN A 135 -7.25 -6.49 3.01
N SER A 136 -8.52 -6.84 2.77
CA SER A 136 -8.93 -8.08 2.08
C SER A 136 -8.16 -8.28 0.77
N ALA A 137 -8.03 -7.24 -0.05
CA ALA A 137 -7.37 -7.32 -1.36
C ALA A 137 -5.89 -7.72 -1.28
N PHE A 138 -5.11 -7.12 -0.36
CA PHE A 138 -3.71 -7.50 -0.13
C PHE A 138 -3.58 -8.97 0.30
N LYS A 139 -4.41 -9.40 1.25
CA LYS A 139 -4.41 -10.78 1.74
C LYS A 139 -4.81 -11.75 0.64
N CYS A 140 -5.83 -11.42 -0.14
CA CYS A 140 -6.26 -12.20 -1.29
C CYS A 140 -5.18 -12.31 -2.38
N TYR A 141 -4.38 -11.26 -2.59
CA TYR A 141 -3.31 -11.26 -3.59
C TYR A 141 -2.17 -12.24 -3.24
N PHE A 142 -1.75 -12.24 -1.97
CA PHE A 142 -0.64 -13.08 -1.53
C PHE A 142 -1.06 -14.49 -1.13
N PHE A 143 -2.15 -14.61 -0.38
CA PHE A 143 -2.60 -15.85 0.27
C PHE A 143 -3.86 -16.46 -0.39
N GLY A 144 -4.35 -15.88 -1.49
CA GLY A 144 -5.55 -16.34 -2.19
C GLY A 144 -6.86 -15.92 -1.49
N PRO A 145 -8.02 -16.13 -2.13
CA PRO A 145 -9.32 -15.68 -1.60
C PRO A 145 -9.71 -16.32 -0.27
N ASN A 146 -9.20 -17.52 0.01
CA ASN A 146 -9.45 -18.25 1.26
C ASN A 146 -8.34 -18.02 2.32
N GLY A 147 -7.20 -17.43 1.95
CA GLY A 147 -6.06 -17.25 2.85
C GLY A 147 -5.20 -18.49 3.08
N ASP A 148 -5.43 -19.57 2.33
CA ASP A 148 -4.78 -20.87 2.53
C ASP A 148 -3.46 -21.01 1.75
N GLN A 149 -3.16 -20.10 0.82
CA GLN A 149 -1.92 -20.17 0.04
C GLN A 149 -0.75 -19.64 0.86
N LYS A 150 0.42 -20.27 0.75
CA LYS A 150 1.65 -19.78 1.36
C LYS A 150 2.35 -18.77 0.46
N LEU A 151 3.04 -17.82 1.07
CA LEU A 151 3.77 -16.75 0.39
C LEU A 151 5.26 -17.12 0.28
N ILE A 152 5.70 -17.39 -0.95
CA ILE A 152 7.11 -17.61 -1.26
C ILE A 152 7.84 -16.26 -1.34
N ILE A 153 9.07 -16.21 -0.83
CA ILE A 153 9.91 -15.01 -0.88
C ILE A 153 10.10 -14.44 -2.29
N SER A 154 10.28 -15.30 -3.30
CA SER A 154 10.48 -14.88 -4.69
C SER A 154 9.28 -14.08 -5.23
N LYS A 155 8.05 -14.51 -4.90
CA LYS A 155 6.81 -13.80 -5.24
C LYS A 155 6.76 -12.43 -4.56
N PHE A 156 7.22 -12.34 -3.31
CA PHE A 156 7.29 -11.07 -2.58
C PHE A 156 8.35 -10.11 -3.14
N LEU A 157 9.53 -10.62 -3.52
CA LEU A 157 10.59 -9.81 -4.13
C LEU A 157 10.22 -9.32 -5.53
N GLN A 158 9.53 -10.17 -6.30
CA GLN A 158 8.95 -9.77 -7.58
C GLN A 158 7.96 -8.63 -7.37
N PHE A 159 7.04 -8.78 -6.42
CA PHE A 159 6.09 -7.74 -6.05
C PHE A 159 6.77 -6.42 -5.67
N HIS A 160 7.83 -6.48 -4.85
CA HIS A 160 8.58 -5.29 -4.47
C HIS A 160 9.18 -4.59 -5.69
N SER A 161 9.71 -5.36 -6.65
CA SER A 161 10.30 -4.82 -7.88
C SER A 161 9.23 -4.18 -8.77
N GLU A 162 8.09 -4.86 -8.97
CA GLU A 162 6.94 -4.33 -9.71
C GLU A 162 6.42 -3.02 -9.10
N LEU A 163 6.34 -2.94 -7.76
CA LEU A 163 5.91 -1.72 -7.07
C LEU A 163 6.91 -0.57 -7.30
N GLN A 164 8.22 -0.84 -7.27
CA GLN A 164 9.23 0.19 -7.53
C GLN A 164 9.19 0.69 -8.98
N GLU A 165 9.07 -0.21 -9.95
CA GLU A 165 8.92 0.14 -11.37
C GLU A 165 7.68 1.00 -11.59
N GLU A 166 6.56 0.66 -10.93
CA GLU A 166 5.34 1.42 -11.08
C GLU A 166 5.43 2.82 -10.46
N ILE A 167 6.08 2.96 -9.31
CA ILE A 167 6.37 4.27 -8.72
C ILE A 167 7.28 5.09 -9.64
N MET A 168 8.26 4.46 -10.29
CA MET A 168 9.13 5.13 -11.26
C MET A 168 8.33 5.59 -12.50
N ARG A 169 7.47 4.74 -13.05
CA ARG A 169 6.58 5.09 -14.16
C ARG A 169 5.63 6.23 -13.82
N LEU A 170 5.02 6.20 -12.63
CA LEU A 170 4.17 7.29 -12.16
C LEU A 170 4.96 8.60 -12.04
N LYS A 171 6.21 8.55 -11.55
CA LYS A 171 7.08 9.74 -11.48
C LYS A 171 7.36 10.31 -12.87
N GLU A 172 7.64 9.48 -13.85
CA GLU A 172 7.89 9.92 -15.23
C GLU A 172 6.66 10.62 -15.84
N CYS A 173 5.46 10.08 -15.61
CA CYS A 173 4.20 10.72 -16.04
C CYS A 173 3.93 12.06 -15.32
N PHE A 174 4.49 12.27 -14.13
CA PHE A 174 4.35 13.52 -13.38
C PHE A 174 5.32 14.63 -13.81
N VAL A 175 6.48 14.26 -14.35
CA VAL A 175 7.56 15.19 -14.72
C VAL A 175 7.47 15.60 -16.20
N THR A 176 6.67 14.88 -17.00
CA THR A 176 6.44 15.21 -18.41
C THR A 176 5.36 16.31 -18.54
N PRO A 177 5.71 17.50 -19.08
CA PRO A 177 4.78 18.62 -19.26
C PRO A 177 3.79 18.43 -20.40
#